data_AF-A0A941TDM6-F1
#
_entry.id   AF-A0A941TDM6-F1
#
_cell.length_a   1.000
_cell.length_b   1.000
_cell.length_c   1.000
_cell.angle_alpha   90.00
_cell.angle_beta   90.00
_cell.angle_gamma   90.00
#
_symmetry.space_group_name_H-M   'P 1'
#
loop_
_entity.id
_entity.type
_entity.pdbx_description
1 polymer ?
#
loop_
_entity_poly.entity_id
_entity_poly.type
_entity_poly.pdbx_seq_one_letter_code
_entity_poly.pdbx_strand_id
1 'polypeptide(L)'
;MSRFTTLILAACAVAGAGHAPIVVAQNAAAAPKTAAAPAKKATPAKAATEKKVAPASTAPAEDATFKLFRHDLINLLALSGDARRQIAAAQFAAPDRKDPSRSALKKTPALVKRALELGPQDPLVLWIAASNACLDQPGCADPAALKTLQGIDADNTAVWLLSWPEGNAEMQRASVARMAQTQRYDDYWGTDVAALYHALEILPVPKEITALGLSSESARINFATSIASAFLPQPLQGLHQFCTMSDAAKDDATVADCVAVARKLEAGGTFVAQGIGFAIEEALLQPGVDKDVMGTRRRAAAWQKEKFMELSARFSREPALAQAYVEALEKEPDAAAALIVFLRGQKQRTDPPGDWQPTPAATAPDPSAAPALPPAAPGQP
;
A
#
# COMPACT_ATOMS: atom_id res chain seq x y z
N MET A 1 -6.62 38.60 14.96
CA MET A 1 -5.88 37.73 15.91
C MET A 1 -6.78 36.55 16.25
N SER A 2 -6.27 35.34 16.00
CA SER A 2 -6.68 34.06 16.58
C SER A 2 -7.99 33.39 16.11
N ARG A 3 -7.85 32.06 15.90
CA ARG A 3 -8.86 31.01 15.66
C ARG A 3 -9.25 30.70 14.20
N PHE A 4 -8.28 30.31 13.36
CA PHE A 4 -8.54 29.50 12.15
C PHE A 4 -7.33 28.62 11.77
N THR A 5 -6.69 27.98 12.75
CA THR A 5 -5.43 27.25 12.52
C THR A 5 -5.39 25.91 13.24
N THR A 6 -6.29 24.99 12.88
CA THR A 6 -6.15 23.55 13.21
C THR A 6 -7.07 22.71 12.33
N LEU A 7 -6.73 22.45 11.06
CA LEU A 7 -7.34 21.35 10.25
C LEU A 7 -6.76 21.25 8.82
N ILE A 8 -5.44 21.22 8.63
CA ILE A 8 -4.85 20.78 7.35
C ILE A 8 -3.56 20.01 7.66
N LEU A 9 -3.69 18.78 8.18
CA LEU A 9 -2.55 17.86 8.31
C LEU A 9 -2.95 16.38 8.33
N ALA A 10 -4.09 16.03 7.70
CA ALA A 10 -4.59 14.66 7.66
C ALA A 10 -5.18 14.24 6.30
N ALA A 11 -4.71 14.81 5.19
CA ALA A 11 -5.28 14.54 3.86
C ALA A 11 -4.37 13.78 2.88
N CYS A 12 -3.10 13.50 3.22
CA CYS A 12 -2.23 12.67 2.38
C CYS A 12 -1.65 11.44 3.09
N ALA A 13 -2.14 11.10 4.29
CA ALA A 13 -1.81 9.86 5.00
C ALA A 13 -3.02 8.91 5.16
N VAL A 14 -4.16 9.18 4.51
CA VAL A 14 -5.36 8.35 4.60
C VAL A 14 -5.98 8.16 3.21
N ALA A 15 -5.34 7.31 2.41
CA ALA A 15 -5.99 6.60 1.30
C ALA A 15 -5.52 5.14 1.25
N GLY A 16 -5.27 4.56 2.43
CA GLY A 16 -4.80 3.18 2.61
C GLY A 16 -5.35 2.50 3.87
N ALA A 17 -6.48 2.98 4.40
CA ALA A 17 -7.19 2.31 5.49
C ALA A 17 -8.67 2.19 5.11
N GLY A 18 -9.14 0.95 4.92
CA GLY A 18 -10.57 0.68 4.89
C GLY A 18 -11.00 -0.45 3.98
N HIS A 19 -10.48 -1.67 4.16
CA HIS A 19 -11.29 -2.90 4.12
C HIS A 19 -10.64 -3.88 5.10
N ALA A 20 -10.94 -3.74 6.39
CA ALA A 20 -10.75 -4.83 7.33
C ALA A 20 -11.75 -5.94 6.92
N PRO A 21 -11.31 -7.20 6.69
CA PRO A 21 -12.26 -8.29 6.60
C PRO A 21 -12.90 -8.46 7.98
N ILE A 22 -14.22 -8.29 8.04
CA ILE A 22 -15.02 -8.69 9.19
C ILE A 22 -14.95 -10.22 9.25
N VAL A 23 -14.08 -10.74 10.13
CA VAL A 23 -14.11 -12.16 10.52
C VAL A 23 -15.32 -12.33 11.44
N VAL A 24 -16.45 -12.77 10.89
CA VAL A 24 -17.55 -13.27 11.70
C VAL A 24 -17.15 -14.66 12.19
N ALA A 25 -16.64 -14.74 13.42
CA ALA A 25 -16.50 -16.00 14.12
C ALA A 25 -17.91 -16.56 14.42
N GLN A 26 -18.34 -17.54 13.62
CA GLN A 26 -19.54 -18.33 13.92
C GLN A 26 -19.19 -19.40 14.96
N ASN A 27 -19.37 -19.08 16.24
CA ASN A 27 -19.45 -20.09 17.28
C ASN A 27 -20.82 -20.78 17.19
N ALA A 28 -20.82 -22.00 16.67
CA ALA A 28 -21.92 -22.95 16.83
C ALA A 28 -21.83 -23.57 18.23
N ALA A 29 -22.78 -23.23 19.10
CA ALA A 29 -23.11 -24.01 20.29
C ALA A 29 -24.62 -24.24 20.33
N ALA A 30 -24.98 -25.50 20.49
CA ALA A 30 -26.34 -26.00 20.37
C ALA A 30 -27.15 -25.91 21.68
N ALA A 31 -28.44 -25.56 21.50
CA ALA A 31 -29.64 -25.92 22.29
C ALA A 31 -29.84 -25.27 23.69
N PRO A 32 -31.09 -25.21 24.24
CA PRO A 32 -32.35 -25.82 23.78
C PRO A 32 -33.59 -24.90 23.69
N LYS A 33 -34.66 -25.52 23.15
CA LYS A 33 -36.01 -25.05 22.86
C LYS A 33 -36.77 -24.46 24.06
N THR A 34 -37.52 -23.38 23.82
CA THR A 34 -38.75 -23.05 24.56
C THR A 34 -39.80 -22.39 23.65
N ALA A 35 -41.05 -22.59 24.07
CA ALA A 35 -42.27 -22.62 23.27
C ALA A 35 -42.73 -21.28 22.67
N ALA A 36 -43.48 -21.43 21.57
CA ALA A 36 -44.25 -20.40 20.90
C ALA A 36 -45.52 -19.99 21.68
N ALA A 37 -45.89 -18.70 21.58
CA ALA A 37 -47.25 -18.21 21.76
C ALA A 37 -47.48 -16.98 20.83
N PRO A 38 -48.72 -16.72 20.38
CA PRO A 38 -49.00 -16.18 19.05
C PRO A 38 -49.05 -14.65 18.95
N ALA A 39 -48.65 -14.16 17.78
CA ALA A 39 -48.62 -12.76 17.37
C ALA A 39 -50.03 -12.14 17.22
N LYS A 40 -50.22 -10.97 17.84
CA LYS A 40 -51.32 -10.05 17.54
C LYS A 40 -50.96 -9.21 16.30
N LYS A 41 -51.90 -9.15 15.36
CA LYS A 41 -51.86 -8.32 14.14
C LYS A 41 -51.56 -6.85 14.48
N ALA A 42 -50.45 -6.33 13.96
CA ALA A 42 -50.17 -4.91 13.89
C ALA A 42 -50.25 -4.45 12.43
N THR A 43 -50.98 -3.37 12.24
CA THR A 43 -51.34 -2.65 11.01
C THR A 43 -50.08 -2.22 10.22
N PRO A 44 -50.09 -2.25 8.87
CA PRO A 44 -48.91 -1.87 8.09
C PRO A 44 -48.67 -0.35 8.20
N ALA A 45 -47.57 0.02 8.87
CA ALA A 45 -47.06 1.38 8.89
C ALA A 45 -46.38 1.69 7.55
N LYS A 46 -46.78 2.83 6.97
CA LYS A 46 -46.30 3.43 5.73
C LYS A 46 -44.77 3.51 5.73
N ALA A 47 -44.13 2.84 4.76
CA ALA A 47 -42.69 2.90 4.55
C ALA A 47 -42.25 4.36 4.33
N ALA A 48 -41.48 4.89 5.28
CA ALA A 48 -40.70 6.09 5.07
C ALA A 48 -39.57 5.73 4.10
N THR A 49 -39.61 6.33 2.92
CA THR A 49 -38.50 6.29 1.96
C THR A 49 -37.24 6.83 2.62
N GLU A 50 -36.36 5.92 3.05
CA GLU A 50 -35.00 6.24 3.44
C GLU A 50 -34.29 6.88 2.24
N LYS A 51 -33.98 8.16 2.41
CA LYS A 51 -33.16 8.93 1.48
C LYS A 51 -31.78 8.28 1.51
N LYS A 52 -31.46 7.51 0.48
CA LYS A 52 -30.12 6.97 0.20
C LYS A 52 -29.12 8.13 0.27
N VAL A 53 -28.42 8.26 1.39
CA VAL A 53 -27.29 9.17 1.52
C VAL A 53 -26.20 8.60 0.63
N ALA A 54 -25.99 9.25 -0.52
CA ALA A 54 -24.87 8.95 -1.38
C ALA A 54 -23.58 9.16 -0.57
N PRO A 55 -22.60 8.24 -0.64
CA PRO A 55 -21.31 8.47 0.00
C PRO A 55 -20.66 9.67 -0.67
N ALA A 56 -20.55 10.77 0.07
CA ALA A 56 -19.74 11.92 -0.33
C ALA A 56 -18.26 11.51 -0.20
N SER A 57 -17.73 10.93 -1.28
CA SER A 57 -16.29 10.84 -1.49
C SER A 57 -15.91 11.82 -2.57
N THR A 58 -15.70 13.07 -2.18
CA THR A 58 -14.88 13.99 -2.96
C THR A 58 -13.57 14.12 -2.21
N ALA A 59 -12.52 13.52 -2.75
CA ALA A 59 -11.16 13.87 -2.38
C ALA A 59 -11.03 15.42 -2.43
N PRO A 60 -10.31 16.05 -1.48
CA PRO A 60 -10.10 17.49 -1.51
C PRO A 60 -9.57 17.92 -2.88
N ALA A 61 -10.06 19.04 -3.40
CA ALA A 61 -9.54 19.61 -4.62
C ALA A 61 -8.03 19.87 -4.44
N GLU A 62 -7.24 19.41 -5.40
CA GLU A 62 -5.80 19.59 -5.37
C GLU A 62 -5.42 21.08 -5.41
N ASP A 63 -4.47 21.46 -4.56
CA ASP A 63 -3.97 22.83 -4.50
C ASP A 63 -3.37 23.25 -5.86
N ALA A 64 -3.73 24.45 -6.33
CA ALA A 64 -3.29 24.95 -7.63
C ALA A 64 -1.75 25.05 -7.76
N THR A 65 -1.06 25.32 -6.66
CA THR A 65 0.41 25.37 -6.58
C THR A 65 0.99 23.98 -6.84
N PHE A 66 0.40 22.95 -6.22
CA PHE A 66 0.86 21.58 -6.39
C PHE A 66 0.59 21.07 -7.81
N LYS A 67 -0.56 21.44 -8.40
CA LYS A 67 -0.85 21.14 -9.82
C LYS A 67 0.16 21.80 -10.76
N LEU A 68 0.52 23.07 -10.53
CA LEU A 68 1.52 23.77 -11.33
C LEU A 68 2.92 23.15 -11.17
N PHE A 69 3.33 22.88 -9.93
CA PHE A 69 4.60 22.21 -9.63
C PHE A 69 4.72 20.87 -10.37
N ARG A 70 3.67 20.03 -10.30
CA ARG A 70 3.64 18.76 -11.02
C ARG A 70 3.68 18.94 -12.53
N HIS A 71 2.95 19.92 -13.07
CA HIS A 71 2.99 20.25 -14.49
C HIS A 71 4.42 20.58 -14.96
N ASP A 72 5.13 21.45 -14.23
CA ASP A 72 6.48 21.87 -14.57
C ASP A 72 7.50 20.75 -14.38
N LEU A 73 7.34 19.95 -13.33
CA LEU A 73 8.14 18.75 -13.10
C LEU A 73 8.07 17.79 -14.28
N ILE A 74 6.85 17.47 -14.75
CA ILE A 74 6.66 16.58 -15.90
C ILE A 74 7.28 17.20 -17.16
N ASN A 75 7.16 18.52 -17.36
CA ASN A 75 7.76 19.19 -18.51
C ASN A 75 9.28 19.03 -18.55
N LEU A 76 9.95 19.17 -17.41
CA LEU A 76 11.40 19.05 -17.33
C LEU A 76 11.84 17.58 -17.43
N LEU A 77 11.19 16.67 -16.72
CA LEU A 77 11.52 15.25 -16.78
C LEU A 77 11.28 14.66 -18.17
N ALA A 78 10.25 15.12 -18.90
CA ALA A 78 9.97 14.67 -20.27
C ALA A 78 11.08 15.02 -21.27
N LEU A 79 11.95 15.99 -20.96
CA LEU A 79 13.12 16.34 -21.77
C LEU A 79 14.35 15.50 -21.44
N SER A 80 14.28 14.65 -20.41
CA SER A 80 15.42 13.83 -19.99
C SER A 80 15.75 12.73 -21.01
N GLY A 81 17.04 12.48 -21.23
CA GLY A 81 17.53 11.30 -21.94
C GLY A 81 17.70 10.05 -21.05
N ASP A 82 17.16 10.06 -19.83
CA ASP A 82 17.30 8.97 -18.85
C ASP A 82 15.98 8.19 -18.70
N ALA A 83 16.07 6.86 -18.73
CA ALA A 83 14.90 5.97 -18.70
C ALA A 83 14.12 6.09 -17.38
N ARG A 84 14.81 6.17 -16.23
CA ARG A 84 14.18 6.25 -14.91
C ARG A 84 13.51 7.60 -14.67
N ARG A 85 14.07 8.69 -15.18
CA ARG A 85 13.41 10.01 -15.18
C ARG A 85 12.19 10.05 -16.09
N GLN A 86 12.22 9.38 -17.24
CA GLN A 86 11.04 9.27 -18.11
C GLN A 86 9.93 8.45 -17.47
N ILE A 87 10.25 7.32 -16.81
CA ILE A 87 9.22 6.52 -16.13
C ILE A 87 8.67 7.24 -14.89
N ALA A 88 9.51 7.99 -14.15
CA ALA A 88 9.05 8.89 -13.09
C ALA A 88 8.09 9.95 -13.64
N ALA A 89 8.42 10.60 -14.77
CA ALA A 89 7.53 11.55 -15.43
C ALA A 89 6.16 10.93 -15.76
N ALA A 90 6.14 9.67 -16.22
CA ALA A 90 4.91 8.95 -16.54
C ALA A 90 4.02 8.76 -15.31
N GLN A 91 4.63 8.43 -14.16
CA GLN A 91 3.94 8.28 -12.88
C GLN A 91 3.40 9.62 -12.36
N PHE A 92 4.20 10.69 -12.40
CA PHE A 92 3.71 12.04 -12.08
C PHE A 92 2.56 12.47 -13.00
N ALA A 93 2.54 12.04 -14.26
CA ALA A 93 1.48 12.37 -15.21
C ALA A 93 0.20 11.53 -15.02
N ALA A 94 0.25 10.39 -14.31
CA ALA A 94 -0.86 9.44 -14.23
C ALA A 94 -2.15 10.03 -13.60
N PRO A 95 -2.09 10.82 -12.51
CA PRO A 95 -3.28 11.51 -11.98
C PRO A 95 -3.91 12.48 -12.99
N ASP A 96 -3.11 13.05 -13.88
CA ASP A 96 -3.52 14.02 -14.91
C ASP A 96 -3.84 13.37 -16.26
N ARG A 97 -4.03 12.05 -16.33
CA ARG A 97 -4.24 11.34 -17.62
C ARG A 97 -5.42 11.88 -18.43
N LYS A 98 -6.41 12.49 -17.77
CA LYS A 98 -7.60 13.10 -18.37
C LYS A 98 -7.43 14.59 -18.69
N ASP A 99 -6.30 15.21 -18.37
CA ASP A 99 -6.05 16.63 -18.65
C ASP A 99 -5.92 16.85 -20.17
N PRO A 100 -6.85 17.59 -20.79
CA PRO A 100 -6.83 17.85 -22.23
C PRO A 100 -5.74 18.85 -22.65
N SER A 101 -5.24 19.68 -21.72
CA SER A 101 -4.24 20.71 -22.01
C SER A 101 -2.83 20.13 -22.20
N ARG A 102 -2.60 18.89 -21.75
CA ARG A 102 -1.30 18.22 -21.81
C ARG A 102 -1.02 17.71 -23.22
N SER A 103 0.09 18.14 -23.82
CA SER A 103 0.54 17.65 -25.13
C SER A 103 0.69 16.12 -25.12
N ALA A 104 0.39 15.46 -26.24
CA ALA A 104 0.45 13.99 -26.35
C ALA A 104 1.80 13.39 -25.93
N LEU A 105 2.92 14.07 -26.24
CA LEU A 105 4.29 13.64 -25.88
C LEU A 105 4.57 13.62 -24.38
N LYS A 106 3.73 14.26 -23.56
CA LYS A 106 3.89 14.38 -22.11
C LYS A 106 2.82 13.61 -21.33
N LYS A 107 1.97 12.86 -22.03
CA LYS A 107 1.00 11.96 -21.40
C LYS A 107 1.68 10.64 -21.04
N THR A 108 1.16 9.97 -20.01
CA THR A 108 1.70 8.71 -19.49
C THR A 108 2.06 7.70 -20.59
N PRO A 109 1.21 7.38 -21.60
CA PRO A 109 1.58 6.39 -22.62
C PRO A 109 2.83 6.76 -23.44
N ALA A 110 3.00 8.04 -23.80
CA ALA A 110 4.17 8.48 -24.56
C ALA A 110 5.46 8.49 -23.71
N LEU A 111 5.34 8.84 -22.43
CA LEU A 111 6.45 8.84 -21.47
C LEU A 111 6.91 7.40 -21.15
N VAL A 112 5.97 6.47 -20.93
CA VAL A 112 6.26 5.04 -20.77
C VAL A 112 6.97 4.49 -21.99
N LYS A 113 6.45 4.78 -23.20
CA LYS A 113 7.08 4.34 -24.45
C LYS A 113 8.53 4.81 -24.55
N ARG A 114 8.81 6.08 -24.26
CA ARG A 114 10.17 6.63 -24.30
C ARG A 114 11.07 6.03 -23.22
N ALA A 115 10.55 5.78 -22.02
CA ALA A 115 11.29 5.10 -20.98
C ALA A 115 11.72 3.69 -21.43
N LEU A 116 10.82 2.94 -22.07
CA LEU A 116 11.11 1.62 -22.64
C LEU A 116 12.12 1.68 -23.80
N GLU A 117 12.11 2.73 -24.61
CA GLU A 117 13.11 2.94 -25.67
C GLU A 117 14.52 3.20 -25.10
N LEU A 118 14.61 3.94 -23.98
CA LEU A 118 15.88 4.29 -23.33
C LEU A 118 16.41 3.19 -22.41
N GLY A 119 15.52 2.41 -21.78
CA GLY A 119 15.85 1.36 -20.82
C GLY A 119 15.02 0.11 -21.04
N PRO A 120 15.16 -0.60 -22.18
CA PRO A 120 14.30 -1.73 -22.55
C PRO A 120 14.47 -2.96 -21.65
N GLN A 121 15.51 -2.99 -20.83
CA GLN A 121 15.80 -4.06 -19.87
C GLN A 121 15.95 -3.52 -18.43
N ASP A 122 15.64 -2.25 -18.17
CA ASP A 122 15.65 -1.74 -16.79
C ASP A 122 14.44 -2.34 -16.05
N PRO A 123 14.65 -3.10 -14.96
CA PRO A 123 13.55 -3.79 -14.29
C PRO A 123 12.49 -2.86 -13.71
N LEU A 124 12.87 -1.69 -13.18
CA LEU A 124 11.92 -0.71 -12.66
C LEU A 124 11.08 -0.11 -13.81
N VAL A 125 11.72 0.22 -14.94
CA VAL A 125 11.00 0.72 -16.13
C VAL A 125 9.98 -0.30 -16.62
N LEU A 126 10.38 -1.56 -16.73
CA LEU A 126 9.50 -2.65 -17.16
C LEU A 126 8.38 -2.92 -16.15
N TRP A 127 8.68 -2.90 -14.85
CA TRP A 127 7.70 -3.04 -13.77
C TRP A 127 6.61 -1.98 -13.85
N ILE A 128 6.99 -0.70 -13.92
CA ILE A 128 6.03 0.40 -13.99
C ILE A 128 5.30 0.41 -15.34
N ALA A 129 5.97 0.05 -16.44
CA ALA A 129 5.31 -0.09 -17.75
C ALA A 129 4.24 -1.19 -17.74
N ALA A 130 4.55 -2.35 -17.15
CA ALA A 130 3.60 -3.44 -16.98
C ALA A 130 2.43 -3.05 -16.07
N SER A 131 2.70 -2.43 -14.93
CA SER A 131 1.70 -2.09 -13.91
C SER A 131 0.82 -0.87 -14.25
N ASN A 132 1.30 0.07 -15.09
CA ASN A 132 0.60 1.32 -15.40
C ASN A 132 -0.81 1.12 -15.98
N ALA A 133 -1.00 0.10 -16.82
CA ALA A 133 -2.31 -0.21 -17.37
C ALA A 133 -3.33 -0.49 -16.25
N CYS A 134 -2.86 -0.96 -15.08
CA CYS A 134 -3.69 -1.54 -14.01
C CYS A 134 -4.06 -0.60 -12.90
N LEU A 135 -3.77 0.69 -13.08
CA LEU A 135 -4.31 1.74 -12.26
C LEU A 135 -5.85 1.76 -12.25
N ASP A 136 -6.50 1.27 -13.32
CA ASP A 136 -7.98 1.30 -13.44
C ASP A 136 -8.64 -0.06 -13.68
N GLN A 137 -7.87 -1.10 -13.97
CA GLN A 137 -8.41 -2.40 -14.37
C GLN A 137 -7.54 -3.54 -13.79
N PRO A 138 -8.09 -4.43 -12.97
CA PRO A 138 -7.38 -5.64 -12.53
C PRO A 138 -6.98 -6.54 -13.72
N GLY A 139 -5.82 -7.20 -13.62
CA GLY A 139 -5.38 -8.23 -14.59
C GLY A 139 -4.93 -7.74 -15.97
N CYS A 140 -4.49 -6.49 -16.07
CA CYS A 140 -4.38 -5.77 -17.34
C CYS A 140 -2.96 -5.40 -17.79
N ALA A 141 -1.94 -6.07 -17.22
CA ALA A 141 -0.56 -5.66 -17.40
C ALA A 141 -0.16 -5.57 -18.87
N ASP A 142 0.72 -4.61 -19.24
CA ASP A 142 1.28 -4.58 -20.60
C ASP A 142 2.01 -5.92 -20.88
N PRO A 143 1.53 -6.73 -21.84
CA PRO A 143 2.01 -8.09 -21.99
C PRO A 143 3.45 -8.15 -22.51
N ALA A 144 3.92 -7.14 -23.24
CA ALA A 144 5.27 -7.11 -23.78
C ALA A 144 6.29 -6.71 -22.72
N ALA A 145 5.99 -5.68 -21.92
CA ALA A 145 6.81 -5.27 -20.79
C ALA A 145 6.88 -6.38 -19.74
N LEU A 146 5.73 -6.97 -19.38
CA LEU A 146 5.65 -8.05 -18.41
C LEU A 146 6.44 -9.29 -18.86
N LYS A 147 6.30 -9.70 -20.13
CA LYS A 147 7.07 -10.85 -20.65
C LYS A 147 8.58 -10.61 -20.59
N THR A 148 9.02 -9.38 -20.88
CA THR A 148 10.44 -9.02 -20.78
C THR A 148 10.90 -9.06 -19.33
N LEU A 149 10.10 -8.51 -18.41
CA LEU A 149 10.38 -8.52 -16.97
C LEU A 149 10.48 -9.95 -16.42
N GLN A 150 9.54 -10.83 -16.79
CA GLN A 150 9.56 -12.26 -16.45
C GLN A 150 10.81 -12.98 -16.96
N GLY A 151 11.41 -12.50 -18.05
CA GLY A 151 12.65 -13.05 -18.59
C GLY A 151 13.89 -12.63 -17.80
N ILE A 152 13.95 -11.36 -17.36
CA ILE A 152 15.15 -10.82 -16.68
C ILE A 152 15.10 -10.95 -15.15
N ASP A 153 13.91 -11.12 -14.58
CA ASP A 153 13.70 -11.23 -13.13
C ASP A 153 12.75 -12.39 -12.79
N ALA A 154 13.03 -13.56 -13.38
CA ALA A 154 12.21 -14.77 -13.25
C ALA A 154 12.10 -15.30 -11.81
N ASP A 155 13.09 -14.99 -10.96
CA ASP A 155 13.16 -15.43 -9.56
C ASP A 155 12.40 -14.51 -8.58
N ASN A 156 11.74 -13.46 -9.09
CA ASN A 156 10.92 -12.56 -8.29
C ASN A 156 9.44 -12.90 -8.36
N THR A 157 8.85 -13.20 -7.21
CA THR A 157 7.43 -13.52 -7.01
C THR A 157 6.51 -12.42 -7.52
N ALA A 158 6.85 -11.15 -7.27
CA ALA A 158 5.99 -10.02 -7.62
C ALA A 158 5.77 -9.92 -9.14
N VAL A 159 6.78 -10.30 -9.93
CA VAL A 159 6.73 -10.30 -11.40
C VAL A 159 5.68 -11.30 -11.92
N TRP A 160 5.55 -12.46 -11.28
CA TRP A 160 4.51 -13.43 -11.64
C TRP A 160 3.13 -13.01 -11.15
N LEU A 161 3.07 -12.35 -9.98
CA LEU A 161 1.83 -11.81 -9.44
C LEU A 161 1.15 -10.79 -10.37
N LEU A 162 1.92 -10.03 -11.17
CA LEU A 162 1.33 -9.09 -12.15
C LEU A 162 0.45 -9.77 -13.21
N SER A 163 0.62 -11.07 -13.43
CA SER A 163 -0.21 -11.89 -14.34
C SER A 163 -1.37 -12.62 -13.66
N TRP A 164 -1.76 -12.20 -12.45
CA TRP A 164 -2.78 -12.88 -11.66
C TRP A 164 -4.10 -13.06 -12.44
N PRO A 165 -4.61 -14.30 -12.56
CA PRO A 165 -5.82 -14.59 -13.32
C PRO A 165 -7.06 -14.43 -12.44
N GLU A 166 -7.73 -13.27 -12.53
CA GLU A 166 -8.97 -13.02 -11.80
C GLU A 166 -10.08 -14.01 -12.17
N GLY A 167 -10.77 -14.53 -11.16
CA GLY A 167 -11.97 -15.37 -11.34
C GLY A 167 -11.75 -16.78 -11.91
N ASN A 168 -10.50 -17.25 -12.05
CA ASN A 168 -10.20 -18.61 -12.53
C ASN A 168 -9.33 -19.38 -11.53
N ALA A 169 -9.97 -20.19 -10.69
CA ALA A 169 -9.29 -20.93 -9.61
C ALA A 169 -8.19 -21.89 -10.08
N GLU A 170 -8.35 -22.52 -11.25
CA GLU A 170 -7.33 -23.43 -11.79
C GLU A 170 -6.09 -22.66 -12.24
N MET A 171 -6.27 -21.54 -12.93
CA MET A 171 -5.16 -20.67 -13.31
C MET A 171 -4.53 -19.99 -12.09
N GLN A 172 -5.33 -19.64 -11.06
CA GLN A 172 -4.82 -19.08 -9.80
C GLN A 172 -3.94 -20.09 -9.08
N ARG A 173 -4.37 -21.34 -9.00
CA ARG A 173 -3.54 -22.44 -8.47
C ARG A 173 -2.22 -22.55 -9.21
N ALA A 174 -2.25 -22.59 -10.55
CA ALA A 174 -1.03 -22.67 -11.35
C ALA A 174 -0.11 -21.44 -11.14
N SER A 175 -0.70 -20.26 -10.98
CA SER A 175 0.03 -19.01 -10.68
C SER A 175 0.72 -19.07 -9.32
N VAL A 176 0.01 -19.54 -8.28
CA VAL A 176 0.57 -19.73 -6.93
C VAL A 176 1.68 -20.77 -6.94
N ALA A 177 1.49 -21.91 -7.60
CA ALA A 177 2.52 -22.93 -7.76
C ALA A 177 3.78 -22.36 -8.46
N ARG A 178 3.61 -21.52 -9.49
CA ARG A 178 4.73 -20.83 -10.14
C ARG A 178 5.45 -19.88 -9.17
N MET A 179 4.69 -19.06 -8.43
CA MET A 179 5.21 -18.15 -7.42
C MET A 179 5.87 -18.86 -6.22
N ALA A 180 5.48 -20.08 -5.91
CA ALA A 180 6.11 -20.87 -4.85
C ALA A 180 7.55 -21.25 -5.21
N GLN A 181 7.85 -21.43 -6.51
CA GLN A 181 9.16 -21.85 -7.02
C GLN A 181 10.18 -20.70 -7.23
N THR A 182 9.78 -19.44 -7.03
CA THR A 182 10.68 -18.29 -7.11
C THR A 182 11.58 -18.19 -5.86
N GLN A 183 12.53 -17.27 -5.85
CA GLN A 183 13.47 -17.12 -4.73
C GLN A 183 13.14 -15.97 -3.80
N ARG A 184 12.59 -14.87 -4.33
CA ARG A 184 12.37 -13.63 -3.57
C ARG A 184 11.05 -12.97 -3.90
N TYR A 185 10.65 -11.98 -3.12
CA TYR A 185 9.57 -11.05 -3.44
C TYR A 185 10.12 -9.63 -3.38
N ASP A 186 9.91 -8.87 -4.45
CA ASP A 186 10.27 -7.46 -4.56
C ASP A 186 9.29 -6.76 -5.49
N ASP A 187 8.45 -5.89 -4.94
CA ASP A 187 7.47 -5.09 -5.67
C ASP A 187 8.07 -3.79 -6.24
N TYR A 188 9.40 -3.69 -6.27
CA TYR A 188 10.18 -2.56 -6.77
C TYR A 188 9.90 -1.23 -6.07
N TRP A 189 9.11 -1.23 -4.98
CA TRP A 189 8.66 0.00 -4.33
C TRP A 189 9.85 0.80 -3.79
N GLY A 190 10.87 0.16 -3.22
CA GLY A 190 12.04 0.87 -2.69
C GLY A 190 12.85 1.56 -3.79
N THR A 191 13.13 0.85 -4.88
CA THR A 191 13.81 1.40 -6.06
C THR A 191 13.00 2.52 -6.71
N ASP A 192 11.67 2.38 -6.77
CA ASP A 192 10.77 3.41 -7.31
C ASP A 192 10.75 4.67 -6.45
N VAL A 193 10.65 4.53 -5.13
CA VAL A 193 10.72 5.67 -4.19
C VAL A 193 12.03 6.42 -4.35
N ALA A 194 13.16 5.73 -4.44
CA ALA A 194 14.45 6.38 -4.67
C ALA A 194 14.49 7.11 -6.03
N ALA A 195 14.03 6.46 -7.11
CA ALA A 195 13.98 7.07 -8.44
C ALA A 195 13.09 8.32 -8.49
N LEU A 196 11.91 8.26 -7.87
CA LEU A 196 10.98 9.38 -7.75
C LEU A 196 11.55 10.51 -6.88
N TYR A 197 12.23 10.17 -5.78
CA TYR A 197 12.89 11.15 -4.91
C TYR A 197 13.92 11.96 -5.69
N HIS A 198 14.80 11.30 -6.46
CA HIS A 198 15.80 11.97 -7.29
C HIS A 198 15.20 12.70 -8.48
N ALA A 199 14.10 12.21 -9.05
CA ALA A 199 13.36 12.95 -10.08
C ALA A 199 12.82 14.28 -9.54
N LEU A 200 12.39 14.34 -8.27
CA LEU A 200 11.90 15.56 -7.61
C LEU A 200 13.01 16.58 -7.29
N GLU A 201 14.29 16.22 -7.42
CA GLU A 201 15.41 17.16 -7.21
C GLU A 201 15.57 18.16 -8.36
N ILE A 202 14.99 17.88 -9.53
CA ILE A 202 15.09 18.76 -10.71
C ILE A 202 14.40 20.13 -10.50
N LEU A 203 13.47 20.21 -9.54
CA LEU A 203 12.81 21.44 -9.14
C LEU A 203 12.95 21.66 -7.63
N PRO A 204 13.06 22.92 -7.18
CA PRO A 204 12.91 23.23 -5.77
C PRO A 204 11.49 22.90 -5.31
N VAL A 205 11.36 22.39 -4.08
CA VAL A 205 10.05 22.18 -3.46
C VAL A 205 9.36 23.55 -3.29
N PRO A 206 8.08 23.70 -3.68
CA PRO A 206 7.34 24.94 -3.51
C PRO A 206 7.37 25.46 -2.07
N LYS A 207 7.51 26.78 -1.91
CA LYS A 207 7.62 27.42 -0.59
C LYS A 207 6.39 27.17 0.27
N GLU A 208 5.24 27.09 -0.36
CA GLU A 208 3.93 26.79 0.22
C GLU A 208 3.93 25.45 0.94
N ILE A 209 4.63 24.44 0.40
CA ILE A 209 4.79 23.12 1.03
C ILE A 209 5.77 23.22 2.21
N THR A 210 6.90 23.90 2.03
CA THR A 210 7.87 24.07 3.13
C THR A 210 7.33 24.92 4.27
N ALA A 211 6.39 25.83 3.99
CA ALA A 211 5.69 26.64 5.00
C ALA A 211 4.80 25.80 5.95
N LEU A 212 4.49 24.55 5.58
CA LEU A 212 3.81 23.57 6.45
C LEU A 212 4.75 22.94 7.50
N GLY A 213 6.00 23.41 7.59
CA GLY A 213 6.99 22.87 8.51
C GLY A 213 7.69 21.61 8.00
N LEU A 214 7.64 21.36 6.70
CA LEU A 214 8.37 20.27 6.05
C LEU A 214 9.72 20.77 5.52
N SER A 215 10.79 20.00 5.74
CA SER A 215 12.02 20.13 4.97
C SER A 215 11.79 19.74 3.50
N SER A 216 12.69 20.16 2.61
CA SER A 216 12.59 19.77 1.19
C SER A 216 12.73 18.26 1.03
N GLU A 217 13.64 17.65 1.78
CA GLU A 217 13.89 16.21 1.80
C GLU A 217 12.64 15.46 2.29
N SER A 218 12.02 15.92 3.38
CA SER A 218 10.78 15.34 3.89
C SER A 218 9.62 15.48 2.90
N ALA A 219 9.51 16.61 2.20
CA ALA A 219 8.49 16.78 1.18
C ALA A 219 8.70 15.82 0.00
N ARG A 220 9.95 15.69 -0.50
CA ARG A 220 10.28 14.79 -1.60
C ARG A 220 10.01 13.33 -1.25
N ILE A 221 10.46 12.86 -0.09
CA ILE A 221 10.21 11.47 0.31
C ILE A 221 8.72 11.19 0.51
N ASN A 222 7.96 12.16 1.03
CA ASN A 222 6.50 12.02 1.15
C ASN A 222 5.83 11.93 -0.23
N PHE A 223 6.26 12.74 -1.22
CA PHE A 223 5.72 12.65 -2.58
C PHE A 223 6.10 11.34 -3.27
N ALA A 224 7.37 10.94 -3.18
CA ALA A 224 7.88 9.71 -3.77
C ALA A 224 7.17 8.48 -3.20
N THR A 225 7.08 8.37 -1.87
CA THR A 225 6.36 7.26 -1.21
C THR A 225 4.88 7.24 -1.55
N SER A 226 4.21 8.40 -1.63
CA SER A 226 2.79 8.48 -2.00
C SER A 226 2.54 7.99 -3.43
N ILE A 227 3.40 8.38 -4.37
CA ILE A 227 3.27 7.97 -5.78
C ILE A 227 3.60 6.49 -5.94
N ALA A 228 4.75 6.03 -5.45
CA ALA A 228 5.13 4.61 -5.54
C ALA A 228 4.07 3.69 -4.91
N SER A 229 3.44 4.12 -3.80
CA SER A 229 2.37 3.36 -3.15
C SER A 229 1.11 3.23 -4.01
N ALA A 230 0.82 4.20 -4.88
CA ALA A 230 -0.29 4.12 -5.83
C ALA A 230 -0.05 3.07 -6.94
N PHE A 231 1.20 2.63 -7.12
CA PHE A 231 1.61 1.61 -8.10
C PHE A 231 1.85 0.23 -7.47
N LEU A 232 1.46 0.03 -6.21
CA LEU A 232 1.53 -1.30 -5.59
C LEU A 232 0.66 -2.31 -6.37
N PRO A 233 1.08 -3.59 -6.43
CA PRO A 233 0.36 -4.60 -7.20
C PRO A 233 -1.08 -4.79 -6.71
N GLN A 234 -2.04 -4.39 -7.54
CA GLN A 234 -3.46 -4.64 -7.28
C GLN A 234 -3.78 -6.12 -7.01
N PRO A 235 -3.13 -7.10 -7.70
CA PRO A 235 -3.45 -8.51 -7.47
C PRO A 235 -3.07 -9.11 -6.12
N LEU A 236 -2.38 -8.37 -5.25
CA LEU A 236 -2.07 -8.81 -3.88
C LEU A 236 -3.33 -9.23 -3.10
N GLN A 237 -4.44 -8.52 -3.30
CA GLN A 237 -5.71 -8.85 -2.65
C GLN A 237 -6.30 -10.15 -3.20
N GLY A 238 -6.20 -10.40 -4.51
CA GLY A 238 -6.65 -11.63 -5.15
C GLY A 238 -5.85 -12.85 -4.66
N LEU A 239 -4.53 -12.70 -4.53
CA LEU A 239 -3.66 -13.71 -3.92
C LEU A 239 -4.07 -14.02 -2.48
N HIS A 240 -4.26 -12.98 -1.65
CA HIS A 240 -4.70 -13.13 -0.27
C HIS A 240 -6.03 -13.89 -0.18
N GLN A 241 -7.03 -13.50 -0.97
CA GLN A 241 -8.34 -14.16 -1.00
C GLN A 241 -8.24 -15.62 -1.42
N PHE A 242 -7.50 -15.92 -2.49
CA PHE A 242 -7.30 -17.28 -2.96
C PHE A 242 -6.63 -18.17 -1.91
N CYS A 243 -5.53 -17.68 -1.32
CA CYS A 243 -4.78 -18.48 -0.35
C CYS A 243 -5.54 -18.68 0.96
N THR A 244 -6.21 -17.65 1.50
CA THR A 244 -6.97 -17.79 2.76
C THR A 244 -8.23 -18.63 2.63
N MET A 245 -8.75 -18.84 1.42
CA MET A 245 -9.85 -19.75 1.13
C MET A 245 -9.41 -21.19 0.80
N SER A 246 -8.10 -21.43 0.70
CA SER A 246 -7.56 -22.76 0.43
C SER A 246 -7.68 -23.67 1.66
N ASP A 247 -7.95 -24.95 1.42
CA ASP A 247 -8.25 -25.94 2.45
C ASP A 247 -7.33 -27.15 2.27
N ALA A 248 -6.50 -27.42 3.28
CA ALA A 248 -5.52 -28.52 3.25
C ALA A 248 -6.19 -29.89 3.14
N ALA A 249 -7.46 -30.03 3.59
CA ALA A 249 -8.19 -31.27 3.43
C ALA A 249 -8.57 -31.57 1.96
N LYS A 250 -8.56 -30.55 1.10
CA LYS A 250 -8.90 -30.65 -0.33
C LYS A 250 -7.67 -30.56 -1.23
N ASP A 251 -6.71 -29.74 -0.84
CA ASP A 251 -5.58 -29.37 -1.71
C ASP A 251 -4.36 -28.93 -0.89
N ASP A 252 -3.73 -29.89 -0.22
CA ASP A 252 -2.54 -29.68 0.62
C ASP A 252 -1.37 -29.06 -0.18
N ALA A 253 -1.22 -29.41 -1.46
CA ALA A 253 -0.19 -28.84 -2.33
C ALA A 253 -0.39 -27.33 -2.52
N THR A 254 -1.62 -26.89 -2.79
CA THR A 254 -1.92 -25.45 -2.94
C THR A 254 -1.70 -24.70 -1.62
N VAL A 255 -2.03 -25.31 -0.47
CA VAL A 255 -1.76 -24.71 0.85
C VAL A 255 -0.26 -24.55 1.07
N ALA A 256 0.54 -25.58 0.77
CA ALA A 256 1.99 -25.51 0.87
C ALA A 256 2.59 -24.42 -0.04
N ASP A 257 2.12 -24.31 -1.29
CA ASP A 257 2.56 -23.27 -2.21
C ASP A 257 2.15 -21.87 -1.72
N CYS A 258 0.93 -21.70 -1.19
CA CYS A 258 0.47 -20.46 -0.58
C CYS A 258 1.34 -20.04 0.61
N VAL A 259 1.71 -20.97 1.50
CA VAL A 259 2.64 -20.71 2.61
C VAL A 259 4.02 -20.34 2.08
N ALA A 260 4.52 -21.02 1.05
CA ALA A 260 5.80 -20.70 0.42
C ALA A 260 5.82 -19.31 -0.23
N VAL A 261 4.69 -18.85 -0.77
CA VAL A 261 4.54 -17.48 -1.29
C VAL A 261 4.47 -16.48 -0.14
N ALA A 262 3.65 -16.76 0.88
CA ALA A 262 3.48 -15.89 2.05
C ALA A 262 4.81 -15.55 2.74
N ARG A 263 5.69 -16.55 2.94
CA ARG A 263 7.02 -16.34 3.52
C ARG A 263 7.92 -15.42 2.71
N LYS A 264 7.77 -15.38 1.38
CA LYS A 264 8.51 -14.44 0.52
C LYS A 264 7.98 -13.02 0.70
N LEU A 265 6.66 -12.87 0.75
CA LEU A 265 6.01 -11.58 1.04
C LEU A 265 6.41 -11.04 2.41
N GLU A 266 6.58 -11.91 3.41
CA GLU A 266 7.04 -11.51 4.75
C GLU A 266 8.48 -10.98 4.76
N ALA A 267 9.33 -11.55 3.90
CA ALA A 267 10.76 -11.29 3.88
C ALA A 267 11.17 -10.11 3.00
N GLY A 268 10.30 -9.62 2.11
CA GLY A 268 10.64 -8.59 1.12
C GLY A 268 9.49 -7.66 0.74
N GLY A 269 9.83 -6.59 0.01
CA GLY A 269 8.89 -5.60 -0.49
C GLY A 269 8.30 -4.70 0.59
N THR A 270 7.07 -4.23 0.39
CA THR A 270 6.41 -3.26 1.27
C THR A 270 5.81 -3.86 2.55
N PHE A 271 5.53 -3.00 3.54
CA PHE A 271 4.74 -3.38 4.73
C PHE A 271 3.36 -3.96 4.39
N VAL A 272 2.79 -3.59 3.24
CA VAL A 272 1.51 -4.13 2.75
C VAL A 272 1.70 -5.60 2.36
N ALA A 273 2.70 -5.91 1.54
CA ALA A 273 3.02 -7.27 1.15
C ALA A 273 3.34 -8.14 2.39
N GLN A 274 4.19 -7.65 3.29
CA GLN A 274 4.53 -8.34 4.53
C GLN A 274 3.31 -8.62 5.41
N GLY A 275 2.39 -7.66 5.53
CA GLY A 275 1.13 -7.86 6.26
C GLY A 275 0.24 -8.95 5.63
N ILE A 276 0.19 -9.02 4.30
CA ILE A 276 -0.54 -10.06 3.57
C ILE A 276 0.10 -11.43 3.77
N GLY A 277 1.43 -11.53 3.72
CA GLY A 277 2.15 -12.77 4.01
C GLY A 277 1.76 -13.36 5.38
N PHE A 278 1.86 -12.55 6.43
CA PHE A 278 1.45 -12.98 7.77
C PHE A 278 -0.03 -13.35 7.86
N ALA A 279 -0.92 -12.67 7.14
CA ALA A 279 -2.34 -13.00 7.14
C ALA A 279 -2.63 -14.35 6.47
N ILE A 280 -1.90 -14.69 5.39
CA ILE A 280 -2.00 -15.99 4.73
C ILE A 280 -1.49 -17.10 5.67
N GLU A 281 -0.30 -16.94 6.26
CA GLU A 281 0.22 -17.94 7.21
C GLU A 281 -0.68 -18.09 8.44
N GLU A 282 -1.23 -17.00 8.99
CA GLU A 282 -2.15 -17.07 10.13
C GLU A 282 -3.40 -17.92 9.83
N ALA A 283 -3.95 -17.80 8.61
CA ALA A 283 -5.13 -18.53 8.17
C ALA A 283 -4.84 -20.02 7.88
N LEU A 284 -3.63 -20.35 7.40
CA LEU A 284 -3.31 -21.69 6.90
C LEU A 284 -2.55 -22.55 7.92
N LEU A 285 -1.72 -21.96 8.78
CA LEU A 285 -0.91 -22.72 9.74
C LEU A 285 -1.74 -23.20 10.93
N GLN A 286 -1.62 -24.49 11.22
CA GLN A 286 -2.16 -25.10 12.43
C GLN A 286 -1.31 -24.73 13.66
N PRO A 287 -1.87 -24.80 14.89
CA PRO A 287 -1.09 -24.64 16.10
C PRO A 287 0.12 -25.58 16.14
N GLY A 288 1.31 -25.03 16.42
CA GLY A 288 2.57 -25.78 16.44
C GLY A 288 3.77 -24.90 16.10
N VAL A 289 4.93 -25.56 15.89
CA VAL A 289 6.23 -24.88 15.73
C VAL A 289 6.22 -23.87 14.59
N ASP A 290 5.63 -24.19 13.43
CA ASP A 290 5.58 -23.25 12.30
C ASP A 290 4.79 -21.97 12.64
N LYS A 291 3.69 -22.11 13.39
CA LYS A 291 2.87 -20.97 13.83
C LYS A 291 3.59 -20.13 14.89
N ASP A 292 4.37 -20.76 15.78
CA ASP A 292 5.21 -20.06 16.76
C ASP A 292 6.36 -19.29 16.09
N VAL A 293 7.00 -19.89 15.08
CA VAL A 293 8.05 -19.25 14.28
C VAL A 293 7.47 -18.06 13.50
N MET A 294 6.31 -18.22 12.86
CA MET A 294 5.60 -17.11 12.22
C MET A 294 5.29 -15.99 13.22
N GLY A 295 4.79 -16.33 14.41
CA GLY A 295 4.52 -15.36 15.48
C GLY A 295 5.77 -14.56 15.87
N THR A 296 6.93 -15.21 15.93
CA THR A 296 8.21 -14.54 16.19
C THR A 296 8.60 -13.58 15.07
N ARG A 297 8.47 -14.00 13.80
CA ARG A 297 8.72 -13.13 12.62
C ARG A 297 7.78 -11.93 12.61
N ARG A 298 6.49 -12.14 12.84
CA ARG A 298 5.46 -11.09 12.88
C ARG A 298 5.75 -10.06 13.97
N ARG A 299 6.18 -10.52 15.14
CA ARG A 299 6.58 -9.64 16.25
C ARG A 299 7.81 -8.80 15.89
N ALA A 300 8.82 -9.39 15.25
CA ALA A 300 10.00 -8.65 14.80
C ALA A 300 9.64 -7.59 13.74
N ALA A 301 8.82 -7.94 12.75
CA ALA A 301 8.33 -7.02 11.74
C ALA A 301 7.54 -5.84 12.35
N ALA A 302 6.64 -6.12 13.30
CA ALA A 302 5.88 -5.09 13.99
C ALA A 302 6.79 -4.11 14.76
N TRP A 303 7.83 -4.62 15.42
CA TRP A 303 8.82 -3.80 16.10
C TRP A 303 9.60 -2.91 15.13
N GLN A 304 10.07 -3.47 14.01
CA GLN A 304 10.80 -2.72 12.98
C GLN A 304 9.93 -1.60 12.39
N LYS A 305 8.65 -1.89 12.14
CA LYS A 305 7.67 -0.89 11.68
C LYS A 305 7.47 0.21 12.72
N GLU A 306 7.31 -0.14 14.01
CA GLU A 306 7.18 0.86 15.09
C GLU A 306 8.39 1.79 15.13
N LYS A 307 9.61 1.24 15.10
CA LYS A 307 10.85 2.03 15.09
C LYS A 307 11.04 2.87 13.84
N PHE A 308 10.61 2.36 12.69
CA PHE A 308 10.54 3.18 11.49
C PHE A 308 9.60 4.37 11.67
N MET A 309 8.39 4.15 12.20
CA MET A 309 7.41 5.23 12.39
C MET A 309 7.89 6.30 13.38
N GLU A 310 8.59 5.89 14.45
CA GLU A 310 9.24 6.81 15.39
C GLU A 310 10.31 7.69 14.70
N LEU A 311 11.12 7.11 13.82
CA LEU A 311 12.15 7.84 13.07
C LEU A 311 11.55 8.70 11.95
N SER A 312 10.59 8.18 11.19
CA SER A 312 9.99 8.89 10.06
C SER A 312 9.17 10.10 10.51
N ALA A 313 8.58 10.07 11.71
CA ALA A 313 7.94 11.22 12.35
C ALA A 313 8.89 12.42 12.58
N ARG A 314 10.21 12.23 12.45
CA ARG A 314 11.24 13.27 12.60
C ARG A 314 11.78 13.78 11.26
N PHE A 315 11.45 13.15 10.12
CA PHE A 315 11.98 13.53 8.81
C PHE A 315 11.82 15.02 8.48
N SER A 316 10.71 15.63 8.89
CA SER A 316 10.46 17.06 8.67
C SER A 316 11.44 17.99 9.40
N ARG A 317 11.95 17.56 10.56
CA ARG A 317 12.89 18.34 11.39
C ARG A 317 14.34 17.89 11.23
N GLU A 318 14.55 16.68 10.73
CA GLU A 318 15.86 16.05 10.59
C GLU A 318 16.04 15.52 9.16
N PRO A 319 16.34 16.39 8.18
CA PRO A 319 16.41 16.01 6.76
C PRO A 319 17.47 14.94 6.48
N ALA A 320 18.54 14.90 7.27
CA ALA A 320 19.55 13.85 7.18
C ALA A 320 18.99 12.43 7.43
N LEU A 321 17.93 12.29 8.25
CA LEU A 321 17.26 10.99 8.43
C LEU A 321 16.49 10.57 7.18
N ALA A 322 15.78 11.50 6.54
CA ALA A 322 15.06 11.22 5.31
C ALA A 322 16.03 10.81 4.20
N GLN A 323 17.15 11.53 4.07
CA GLN A 323 18.21 11.21 3.11
C GLN A 323 18.83 9.83 3.41
N ALA A 324 19.15 9.54 4.67
CA ALA A 324 19.69 8.23 5.06
C ALA A 324 18.72 7.07 4.74
N TYR A 325 17.41 7.30 4.82
CA TYR A 325 16.43 6.30 4.41
C TYR A 325 16.40 6.10 2.89
N VAL A 326 16.44 7.19 2.11
CA VAL A 326 16.55 7.10 0.63
C VAL A 326 17.81 6.36 0.22
N GLU A 327 18.96 6.68 0.81
CA GLU A 327 20.21 5.97 0.53
C GLU A 327 20.14 4.48 0.85
N ALA A 328 19.37 4.08 1.88
CA ALA A 328 19.14 2.67 2.17
C ALA A 328 18.27 2.01 1.09
N LEU A 329 17.23 2.70 0.61
CA LEU A 329 16.38 2.20 -0.49
C LEU A 329 17.13 2.03 -1.81
N GLU A 330 18.18 2.82 -2.05
CA GLU A 330 19.01 2.70 -3.24
C GLU A 330 19.97 1.51 -3.22
N LYS A 331 20.47 1.16 -2.01
CA LYS A 331 21.55 0.18 -1.84
C LYS A 331 21.04 -1.23 -1.60
N GLU A 332 19.84 -1.34 -1.04
CA GLU A 332 19.26 -2.62 -0.65
C GLU A 332 18.30 -3.16 -1.72
N PRO A 333 18.18 -4.50 -1.84
CA PRO A 333 17.42 -5.14 -2.91
C PRO A 333 15.90 -4.90 -2.81
N ASP A 334 15.37 -4.58 -1.64
CA ASP A 334 13.96 -4.29 -1.42
C ASP A 334 13.75 -3.39 -0.19
N ALA A 335 12.51 -2.94 0.01
CA ALA A 335 12.17 -1.99 1.08
C ALA A 335 12.28 -2.58 2.50
N ALA A 336 12.12 -3.89 2.68
CA ALA A 336 12.27 -4.56 3.97
C ALA A 336 13.76 -4.63 4.37
N ALA A 337 14.63 -4.98 3.42
CA ALA A 337 16.09 -4.93 3.61
C ALA A 337 16.59 -3.50 3.90
N ALA A 338 16.11 -2.51 3.11
CA ALA A 338 16.41 -1.09 3.31
C ALA A 338 16.03 -0.61 4.71
N LEU A 339 14.86 -1.03 5.21
CA LEU A 339 14.43 -0.70 6.56
C LEU A 339 15.40 -1.21 7.63
N ILE A 340 15.84 -2.47 7.53
CA ILE A 340 16.77 -3.07 8.49
C ILE A 340 18.09 -2.29 8.51
N VAL A 341 18.62 -1.95 7.33
CA VAL A 341 19.86 -1.16 7.22
C VAL A 341 19.68 0.24 7.78
N PHE A 342 18.57 0.91 7.45
CA PHE A 342 18.24 2.22 7.99
C PHE A 342 18.17 2.21 9.52
N LEU A 343 17.45 1.26 10.12
CA LEU A 343 17.33 1.13 11.58
C LEU A 343 18.70 0.91 12.25
N ARG A 344 19.54 0.02 11.69
CA ARG A 344 20.90 -0.21 12.20
C ARG A 344 21.77 1.04 12.09
N GLY A 345 21.67 1.77 10.97
CA GLY A 345 22.35 3.05 10.78
C GLY A 345 21.96 4.10 11.83
N GLN A 346 20.69 4.07 12.28
CA GLN A 346 20.18 4.93 13.36
C GLN A 346 20.36 4.32 14.77
N LYS A 347 21.20 3.29 14.91
CA LYS A 347 21.48 2.58 16.16
C LYS A 347 20.22 2.05 16.85
N GLN A 348 19.18 1.75 16.08
CA GLN A 348 17.98 1.09 16.57
C GLN A 348 18.17 -0.42 16.55
N ARG A 349 17.64 -1.10 17.57
CA ARG A 349 17.57 -2.57 17.57
C ARG A 349 16.56 -3.01 16.51
N THR A 350 16.92 -4.03 15.73
CA THR A 350 16.01 -4.62 14.72
C THR A 350 15.15 -5.75 15.31
N ASP A 351 15.54 -6.27 16.46
CA ASP A 351 14.79 -7.27 17.21
C ASP A 351 14.12 -6.66 18.43
N PRO A 352 12.85 -7.02 18.71
CA PRO A 352 12.13 -6.55 19.87
C PRO A 352 12.77 -7.03 21.18
N PRO A 353 12.72 -6.24 22.27
CA PRO A 353 13.03 -6.69 23.64
C PRO A 353 12.25 -7.94 24.02
N GLY A 354 12.63 -8.71 25.05
CA GLY A 354 12.02 -10.03 25.32
C GLY A 354 10.51 -10.01 25.63
N ASP A 355 10.04 -9.01 26.35
CA ASP A 355 8.67 -8.86 26.86
C ASP A 355 7.78 -7.93 26.02
N TRP A 356 8.35 -7.24 25.03
CA TRP A 356 7.61 -6.31 24.16
C TRP A 356 6.46 -7.01 23.41
N GLN A 357 5.34 -6.31 23.20
CA GLN A 357 4.28 -6.80 22.33
C GLN A 357 3.80 -5.64 21.46
N PRO A 358 3.32 -5.91 20.22
CA PRO A 358 2.75 -4.88 19.39
C PRO A 358 1.58 -4.21 20.11
N THR A 359 1.56 -2.87 20.12
CA THR A 359 0.39 -2.14 20.61
C THR A 359 -0.82 -2.51 19.73
N PRO A 360 -1.95 -2.96 20.29
CA PRO A 360 -3.15 -3.21 19.51
C PRO A 360 -3.52 -1.96 18.72
N ALA A 361 -3.86 -2.11 17.44
CA ALA A 361 -4.39 -1.00 16.66
C ALA A 361 -5.61 -0.44 17.40
N ALA A 362 -5.61 0.86 17.69
CA ALA A 362 -6.74 1.50 18.34
C ALA A 362 -8.00 1.20 17.52
N THR A 363 -8.99 0.56 18.15
CA THR A 363 -10.30 0.35 17.53
C THR A 363 -10.81 1.71 17.11
N ALA A 364 -11.07 1.90 15.81
CA ALA A 364 -11.66 3.14 15.32
C ALA A 364 -12.94 3.41 16.14
N PRO A 365 -13.13 4.64 16.66
CA PRO A 365 -14.35 4.95 17.40
C PRO A 365 -15.55 4.63 16.51
N ASP A 366 -16.53 3.92 17.08
CA ASP A 366 -17.77 3.59 16.39
C ASP A 366 -18.39 4.89 15.86
N PRO A 367 -18.56 5.06 14.53
CA PRO A 367 -19.17 6.25 13.97
C PRO A 367 -20.62 6.45 14.44
N SER A 368 -21.21 5.45 15.11
CA SER A 368 -22.53 5.49 15.73
C SER A 368 -22.53 6.03 17.17
N ALA A 369 -21.36 6.19 17.79
CA ALA A 369 -21.25 6.79 19.12
C ALA A 369 -21.43 8.31 19.01
N ALA A 370 -22.67 8.78 19.17
CA ALA A 370 -22.95 10.20 19.29
C ALA A 370 -22.07 10.80 20.41
N PRO A 371 -21.43 11.97 20.18
CA PRO A 371 -20.65 12.62 21.23
C PRO A 371 -21.56 12.87 22.43
N ALA A 372 -21.18 12.34 23.59
CA ALA A 372 -21.84 12.62 24.84
C ALA A 372 -21.84 14.14 25.04
N LEU A 373 -23.03 14.74 25.04
CA LEU A 373 -23.20 16.14 25.40
C LEU A 373 -22.59 16.35 26.79
N PRO A 374 -21.73 17.36 26.99
CA PRO A 374 -21.25 17.69 28.31
C PRO A 374 -22.46 18.05 29.20
N PRO A 375 -22.45 17.63 30.48
CA PRO A 375 -23.55 17.94 31.39
C PRO A 375 -23.74 19.46 31.47
N ALA A 376 -25.00 19.89 31.34
CA ALA A 376 -25.38 21.28 31.48
C ALA A 376 -24.91 21.82 32.84
N ALA A 377 -24.18 22.94 32.82
CA ALA A 377 -23.77 23.61 34.05
C ALA A 377 -25.03 24.04 34.84
N PRO A 378 -25.14 23.71 36.14
CA PRO A 378 -26.24 24.18 36.96
C PRO A 378 -26.18 25.71 37.09
N GLY A 379 -27.36 26.32 36.96
CA GLY A 379 -27.53 27.74 36.70
C GLY A 379 -26.88 28.70 37.70
N GLN A 380 -26.67 29.91 37.20
CA GLN A 380 -26.51 31.12 37.99
C GLN A 380 -27.41 32.21 37.38
N PRO A 381 -27.96 33.09 38.23
CA PRO A 381 -29.30 33.69 38.11
C PRO A 381 -29.51 34.70 36.97
#